data_AF-A0A8J4YKM4-F1
#
_entry.id   AF-A0A8J4YKM4-F1
#
_cell.length_a   1.000
_cell.length_b   1.000
_cell.length_c   1.000
_cell.angle_alpha   90.00
_cell.angle_beta   90.00
_cell.angle_gamma   90.00
#
_symmetry.space_group_name_H-M   'P 1'
#
loop_
_entity.id
_entity.type
_entity.pdbx_description
1 polymer ?
#
loop_
_entity_poly.entity_id
_entity_poly.type
_entity_poly.pdbx_seq_one_letter_code
_entity_poly.pdbx_strand_id
1 'polypeptide(L)'
;METDILDSLEDLGYSGELGEEGGLRKAVEGPDGGARCLGYTSLIAWVTGELRTLSSLEEMVNATTDVDEHSSFLMELSSFLKEIGCPHSQMTEGAVSQRLASPEDRLLLIDFLLGELMAARMISEAKPDSAMTVEMVGSSVYLACG
;
A
#
# COMPACT_ATOMS: atom_id res chain seq x y z
N MET A 1 -8.18 -13.77 2.03
CA MET A 1 -7.28 -12.70 2.49
C MET A 1 -5.84 -13.18 2.50
N GLU A 2 -5.43 -14.17 3.31
CA GLU A 2 -4.01 -14.63 3.30
C GLU A 2 -3.54 -15.09 1.91
N THR A 3 -4.30 -15.97 1.25
CA THR A 3 -3.98 -16.45 -0.11
C THR A 3 -3.95 -15.31 -1.13
N ASP A 4 -4.95 -14.43 -1.11
CA ASP A 4 -5.03 -13.29 -2.04
C ASP A 4 -3.84 -12.33 -1.88
N ILE A 5 -3.36 -12.14 -0.64
CA ILE A 5 -2.15 -11.36 -0.36
C ILE A 5 -0.92 -12.06 -0.95
N LEU A 6 -0.78 -13.37 -0.78
CA LEU A 6 0.37 -14.12 -1.33
C LEU A 6 0.40 -14.05 -2.86
N ASP A 7 -0.75 -14.23 -3.51
CA ASP A 7 -0.88 -14.10 -4.97
C ASP A 7 -0.49 -12.67 -5.41
N SER A 8 -0.96 -11.65 -4.68
CA SER A 8 -0.62 -10.24 -4.96
C SER A 8 0.88 -9.95 -4.78
N LEU A 9 1.52 -10.55 -3.77
CA LEU A 9 2.97 -10.42 -3.56
C LEU A 9 3.76 -11.04 -4.72
N GLU A 10 3.34 -12.21 -5.21
CA GLU A 10 3.92 -12.85 -6.38
C GLU A 10 3.77 -11.97 -7.64
N ASP A 11 2.55 -11.51 -7.92
CA ASP A 11 2.23 -10.65 -9.08
C ASP A 11 3.02 -9.34 -9.05
N LEU A 12 3.25 -8.77 -7.87
CA LEU A 12 4.01 -7.53 -7.70
C LEU A 12 5.54 -7.74 -7.75
N GLY A 13 6.01 -8.99 -7.74
CA GLY A 13 7.41 -9.36 -7.80
C GLY A 13 8.15 -9.25 -6.45
N TYR A 14 7.43 -9.38 -5.33
CA TYR A 14 8.04 -9.37 -4.01
C TYR A 14 8.86 -10.65 -3.78
N SER A 15 10.11 -10.49 -3.33
CA SER A 15 11.05 -11.60 -3.12
C SER A 15 11.53 -11.74 -1.68
N GLY A 16 10.81 -11.18 -0.70
CA GLY A 16 11.16 -11.26 0.71
C GLY A 16 10.50 -12.43 1.44
N GLU A 17 10.89 -12.63 2.71
CA GLU A 17 10.54 -13.83 3.49
C GLU A 17 9.02 -14.03 3.72
N LEU A 18 8.22 -12.96 3.60
CA LEU A 18 6.76 -13.06 3.75
C LEU A 18 6.08 -13.80 2.58
N GLY A 19 6.74 -13.90 1.42
CA GLY A 19 6.24 -14.69 0.28
C GLY A 19 6.56 -16.19 0.39
N GLU A 20 7.39 -16.60 1.35
CA GLU A 20 7.72 -18.01 1.58
C GLU A 20 6.63 -18.74 2.35
N GLU A 21 6.64 -20.08 2.30
CA GLU A 21 5.63 -20.93 2.96
C GLU A 21 5.53 -20.63 4.47
N GLY A 22 4.39 -20.07 4.87
CA GLY A 22 4.10 -19.70 6.26
C GLY A 22 4.83 -18.45 6.77
N GLY A 23 5.57 -17.74 5.91
CA GLY A 23 6.25 -16.48 6.25
C GLY A 23 5.24 -15.40 6.65
N LEU A 24 4.24 -15.16 5.81
CA LEU A 24 3.15 -14.22 6.09
C LEU A 24 2.43 -14.54 7.41
N ARG A 25 2.00 -15.80 7.60
CA ARG A 25 1.32 -16.23 8.83
C ARG A 25 2.13 -15.90 10.08
N LYS A 26 3.42 -16.25 10.09
CA LYS A 26 4.32 -15.95 11.22
C LYS A 26 4.49 -14.45 11.46
N ALA A 27 4.52 -13.66 10.39
CA ALA A 27 4.69 -12.22 10.48
C ALA A 27 3.45 -11.49 11.03
N VAL A 28 2.25 -12.06 10.89
CA VAL A 28 0.99 -11.43 11.35
C VAL A 28 0.44 -12.03 12.64
N GLU A 29 0.75 -13.27 12.98
CA GLU A 29 0.25 -13.93 14.19
C GLU A 29 1.06 -13.61 15.45
N GLY A 30 0.43 -13.77 16.61
CA GLY A 30 1.10 -13.69 17.90
C GLY A 30 1.48 -12.28 18.38
N PRO A 31 2.08 -12.19 19.58
CA PRO A 31 2.44 -10.91 20.22
C PRO A 31 3.61 -10.20 19.53
N ASP A 32 4.47 -10.95 18.83
CA ASP A 32 5.66 -10.43 18.15
C ASP A 32 5.43 -10.15 16.66
N GLY A 33 4.20 -10.34 16.15
CA GLY A 33 3.82 -10.00 14.78
C GLY A 33 3.62 -8.51 14.53
N GLY A 34 3.34 -8.15 13.28
CA GLY A 34 3.07 -6.76 12.88
C GLY A 34 4.29 -5.85 13.09
N ALA A 35 4.10 -4.71 13.74
CA ALA A 35 5.16 -3.73 13.97
C ALA A 35 6.36 -4.24 14.82
N ARG A 36 6.22 -5.40 15.47
CA ARG A 36 7.31 -6.07 16.22
C ARG A 36 8.05 -7.12 15.41
N CYS A 37 7.61 -7.42 14.18
CA CYS A 37 8.24 -8.37 13.30
C CYS A 37 9.05 -7.64 12.22
N LEU A 38 10.36 -7.89 12.16
CA LEU A 38 11.25 -7.23 11.20
C LEU A 38 10.88 -7.53 9.74
N GLY A 39 10.44 -8.76 9.44
CA GLY A 39 9.96 -9.12 8.12
C GLY A 39 8.72 -8.35 7.70
N TYR A 40 7.78 -8.18 8.64
CA TYR A 40 6.58 -7.39 8.43
C TYR A 40 6.92 -5.93 8.13
N THR A 41 7.74 -5.28 8.97
CA THR A 41 8.13 -3.88 8.76
C THR A 41 8.93 -3.69 7.47
N SER A 42 9.74 -4.69 7.08
CA SER A 42 10.45 -4.71 5.80
C SER A 42 9.52 -4.80 4.59
N LEU A 43 8.45 -5.61 4.65
CA LEU A 43 7.43 -5.63 3.60
C LEU A 43 6.75 -4.26 3.47
N ILE A 44 6.33 -3.67 4.58
CA ILE A 44 5.68 -2.34 4.56
C ILE A 44 6.63 -1.28 3.98
N ALA A 45 7.90 -1.30 4.35
CA ALA A 45 8.91 -0.39 3.79
C ALA A 45 9.09 -0.60 2.27
N TRP A 46 9.08 -1.84 1.80
CA TRP A 46 9.15 -2.14 0.37
C TRP A 46 7.93 -1.60 -0.38
N VAL A 47 6.70 -1.90 0.07
CA VAL A 47 5.48 -1.43 -0.61
C VAL A 47 5.40 0.10 -0.63
N THR A 48 5.71 0.75 0.50
CA THR A 48 5.67 2.22 0.59
C THR A 48 6.78 2.89 -0.23
N GLY A 49 7.94 2.26 -0.38
CA GLY A 49 9.00 2.73 -1.29
C GLY A 49 8.61 2.65 -2.77
N GLU A 50 7.93 1.58 -3.17
CA GLU A 50 7.36 1.46 -4.52
C GLU A 50 6.28 2.52 -4.78
N LEU A 51 5.35 2.69 -3.83
CA LEU A 51 4.30 3.72 -3.88
C LEU A 51 4.89 5.13 -3.98
N ARG A 52 5.93 5.42 -3.20
CA ARG A 52 6.64 6.70 -3.26
C ARG A 52 7.15 6.99 -4.67
N THR A 53 7.73 5.99 -5.32
CA THR A 53 8.28 6.11 -6.67
C THR A 53 7.18 6.34 -7.71
N LEU A 54 6.08 5.59 -7.64
CA LEU A 54 4.99 5.66 -8.63
C LEU A 54 4.09 6.89 -8.46
N SER A 55 3.86 7.31 -7.21
CA SER A 55 2.94 8.39 -6.85
C SER A 55 3.62 9.72 -6.54
N SER A 56 4.95 9.80 -6.69
CA SER A 56 5.75 11.00 -6.39
C SER A 56 5.56 11.54 -4.97
N LEU A 57 5.48 10.63 -3.99
CA LEU A 57 5.40 11.00 -2.57
C LEU A 57 6.76 11.46 -2.06
N GLU A 58 6.76 12.31 -1.04
CA GLU A 58 8.02 12.81 -0.46
C GLU A 58 8.68 11.74 0.41
N GLU A 59 7.87 11.03 1.20
CA GLU A 59 8.31 10.09 2.24
C GLU A 59 7.86 8.64 1.95
N MET A 60 8.44 7.71 2.71
CA MET A 60 8.07 6.29 2.78
C MET A 60 8.26 5.82 4.22
N VAL A 61 7.71 4.66 4.57
CA VAL A 61 7.91 4.07 5.91
C VAL A 61 9.24 3.31 5.93
N ASN A 62 10.02 3.46 6.99
CA ASN A 62 11.29 2.77 7.14
C ASN A 62 11.11 1.43 7.86
N ALA A 63 11.86 0.42 7.42
CA ALA A 63 11.89 -0.87 8.13
C ALA A 63 12.56 -0.68 9.50
N THR A 64 12.05 -1.40 10.50
CA THR A 64 12.70 -1.43 11.82
C THR A 64 13.93 -2.33 11.78
N THR A 65 14.91 -2.00 12.61
CA THR A 65 16.11 -2.81 12.85
C THR A 65 16.07 -3.50 14.22
N ASP A 66 15.23 -3.00 15.12
CA ASP A 66 14.99 -3.57 16.45
C ASP A 66 13.48 -3.57 16.78
N VAL A 67 13.04 -4.56 17.56
CA VAL A 67 11.64 -4.72 17.98
C VAL A 67 11.16 -3.57 18.88
N ASP A 68 12.07 -2.87 19.55
CA ASP A 68 11.75 -1.72 20.41
C ASP A 68 11.38 -0.46 19.59
N GLU A 69 11.66 -0.44 18.28
CA GLU A 69 11.32 0.65 17.36
C GLU A 69 9.85 0.64 16.91
N HIS A 70 9.08 -0.38 17.29
CA HIS A 70 7.69 -0.57 16.86
C HIS A 70 6.79 0.66 17.04
N SER A 71 6.98 1.44 18.12
CA SER A 71 6.18 2.65 18.36
C SER A 71 6.48 3.77 17.37
N SER A 72 7.76 3.94 17.01
CA SER A 72 8.18 4.91 15.99
C SER A 72 7.68 4.50 14.61
N PHE A 73 7.80 3.22 14.28
CA PHE A 73 7.26 2.63 13.05
C PHE A 73 5.76 2.88 12.91
N LEU A 74 4.97 2.61 13.97
CA LEU A 74 3.53 2.83 13.94
C LEU A 74 3.16 4.30 13.72
N MET A 75 3.94 5.24 14.26
CA MET A 75 3.72 6.67 14.07
C MET A 75 4.03 7.12 12.65
N GLU A 76 5.17 6.71 12.11
CA GLU A 76 5.56 6.96 10.72
C GLU A 76 4.53 6.38 9.74
N LEU A 77 4.15 5.11 9.93
CA LEU A 77 3.11 4.46 9.16
C LEU A 77 1.78 5.21 9.23
N SER A 78 1.38 5.69 10.41
CA SER A 78 0.12 6.43 10.56
C SER A 78 0.14 7.76 9.80
N SER A 79 1.29 8.42 9.73
CA SER A 79 1.46 9.64 8.93
C SER A 79 1.37 9.33 7.45
N PHE A 80 2.09 8.31 6.98
CA PHE A 80 2.06 7.85 5.59
C PHE A 80 0.64 7.47 5.15
N LEU A 81 -0.07 6.66 5.95
CA LEU A 81 -1.45 6.26 5.65
C LEU A 81 -2.41 7.44 5.56
N LYS A 82 -2.20 8.50 6.36
CA LYS A 82 -3.02 9.73 6.26
C LYS A 82 -2.71 10.50 4.99
N GLU A 83 -1.45 10.58 4.59
CA GLU A 83 -1.02 11.25 3.36
C GLU A 83 -1.67 10.61 2.13
N ILE A 84 -1.67 9.28 2.05
CA ILE A 84 -2.28 8.54 0.92
C ILE A 84 -3.81 8.37 1.05
N GLY A 85 -4.44 8.97 2.07
CA GLY A 85 -5.89 8.97 2.21
C GLY A 85 -6.52 7.63 2.64
N CYS A 86 -5.81 6.83 3.46
CA CYS A 86 -6.29 5.54 3.94
C CYS A 86 -7.66 5.65 4.65
N PRO A 87 -8.67 4.88 4.23
CA PRO A 87 -10.03 4.96 4.78
C PRO A 87 -10.20 4.24 6.13
N HIS A 88 -9.19 3.49 6.58
CA HIS A 88 -9.24 2.67 7.80
C HIS A 88 -8.77 3.46 9.02
N SER A 89 -9.67 4.20 9.66
CA SER A 89 -9.34 5.05 10.81
C SER A 89 -8.74 4.27 11.98
N GLN A 90 -9.03 2.97 12.14
CA GLN A 90 -8.42 2.16 13.20
C GLN A 90 -6.88 2.02 13.08
N MET A 91 -6.31 2.31 11.91
CA MET A 91 -4.86 2.29 11.68
C MET A 91 -4.20 3.65 11.85
N THR A 92 -4.97 4.74 11.89
CA THR A 92 -4.45 6.12 11.84
C THR A 92 -4.89 7.00 13.01
N GLU A 93 -5.93 6.59 13.74
CA GLU A 93 -6.53 7.28 14.88
C GLU A 93 -6.39 6.44 16.17
N GLY A 94 -6.94 6.96 17.28
CA GLY A 94 -6.87 6.28 18.58
C GLY A 94 -5.47 6.19 19.18
N ALA A 95 -5.33 5.34 20.20
CA ALA A 95 -4.05 5.11 20.88
C ALA A 95 -3.10 4.31 19.97
N VAL A 96 -1.84 4.76 19.87
CA VAL A 96 -0.81 4.11 19.02
C VAL A 96 -0.65 2.63 19.37
N SER A 97 -0.70 2.28 20.66
CA SER A 97 -0.59 0.91 21.15
C SER A 97 -1.74 -0.02 20.72
N GLN A 98 -2.86 0.54 20.21
CA GLN A 98 -4.00 -0.23 19.72
C GLN A 98 -3.98 -0.41 18.20
N ARG A 99 -3.11 0.30 17.48
CA ARG A 99 -2.99 0.18 16.02
C ARG A 99 -2.29 -1.13 15.67
N LEU A 100 -2.84 -1.85 14.68
CA LEU A 100 -2.33 -3.17 14.24
C LEU A 100 -2.23 -4.19 15.39
N ALA A 101 -3.10 -4.07 16.39
CA ALA A 101 -3.10 -4.94 17.57
C ALA A 101 -3.57 -6.37 17.24
N SER A 102 -4.44 -6.51 16.23
CA SER A 102 -4.98 -7.80 15.79
C SER A 102 -4.29 -8.32 14.51
N PRO A 103 -4.18 -9.65 14.33
CA PRO A 103 -3.77 -10.24 13.06
C PRO A 103 -4.63 -9.77 11.87
N GLU A 104 -5.92 -9.54 12.10
CA GLU A 104 -6.84 -9.02 11.09
C GLU A 104 -6.46 -7.61 10.63
N ASP A 105 -6.12 -6.70 11.56
CA ASP A 105 -5.66 -5.35 11.21
C ASP A 105 -4.33 -5.38 10.46
N ARG A 106 -3.43 -6.32 10.80
CA ARG A 106 -2.14 -6.50 10.13
C ARG A 106 -2.32 -6.99 8.70
N LEU A 107 -3.20 -7.96 8.48
CA LEU A 107 -3.54 -8.43 7.13
C LEU A 107 -4.24 -7.34 6.33
N LEU A 108 -5.18 -6.61 6.94
CA LEU A 108 -5.89 -5.51 6.28
C LEU A 108 -4.93 -4.40 5.83
N LEU A 109 -3.88 -4.10 6.60
CA LEU A 109 -2.88 -3.13 6.19
C LEU A 109 -2.15 -3.58 4.92
N ILE A 110 -1.70 -4.85 4.91
CA ILE A 110 -0.98 -5.41 3.76
C ILE A 110 -1.89 -5.39 2.54
N ASP A 111 -3.11 -5.91 2.65
CA ASP A 111 -4.11 -5.94 1.57
C ASP A 111 -4.36 -4.54 0.99
N PHE A 112 -4.59 -3.55 1.86
CA PHE A 112 -4.77 -2.16 1.46
C PHE A 112 -3.56 -1.61 0.69
N LEU A 113 -2.35 -1.76 1.23
CA LEU A 113 -1.13 -1.21 0.60
C LEU A 113 -0.79 -1.89 -0.73
N LEU A 114 -1.01 -3.20 -0.85
CA LEU A 114 -0.82 -3.92 -2.12
C LEU A 114 -1.87 -3.48 -3.15
N GLY A 115 -3.11 -3.24 -2.73
CA GLY A 115 -4.17 -2.63 -3.54
C GLY A 115 -3.77 -1.28 -4.11
N GLU A 116 -3.29 -0.38 -3.25
CA GLU A 116 -2.79 0.94 -3.66
C GLU A 116 -1.60 0.83 -4.62
N LEU A 117 -0.68 -0.09 -4.37
CA LEU A 117 0.49 -0.30 -5.25
C LEU A 117 0.07 -0.81 -6.64
N MET A 118 -0.83 -1.80 -6.71
CA MET A 118 -1.39 -2.27 -7.97
C MET A 118 -2.10 -1.13 -8.72
N ALA A 119 -2.92 -0.35 -8.03
CA ALA A 119 -3.60 0.81 -8.61
C ALA A 119 -2.59 1.85 -9.15
N ALA A 120 -1.54 2.17 -8.38
CA ALA A 120 -0.49 3.09 -8.79
C ALA A 120 0.26 2.59 -10.05
N ARG A 121 0.56 1.28 -10.14
CA ARG A 121 1.16 0.67 -11.34
C ARG A 121 0.24 0.78 -12.55
N MET A 122 -1.04 0.44 -12.41
CA MET A 122 -2.01 0.58 -13.49
C MET A 122 -2.12 2.03 -14.00
N ILE A 123 -2.15 3.01 -13.09
CA ILE A 123 -2.18 4.43 -13.45
C ILE A 123 -0.88 4.86 -14.15
N SER A 124 0.26 4.34 -13.69
CA SER A 124 1.57 4.61 -14.29
C SER A 124 1.66 4.10 -15.72
N GLU A 125 1.20 2.86 -15.97
CA GLU A 125 1.18 2.24 -17.29
C GLU A 125 0.14 2.87 -18.23
N ALA A 126 -0.99 3.34 -17.68
CA ALA A 126 -2.05 3.99 -18.44
C ALA A 126 -1.70 5.42 -18.89
N LYS A 127 -0.55 5.98 -18.51
CA LYS A 127 -0.04 7.24 -19.05
C LYS A 127 0.64 6.96 -20.40
N PRO A 128 0.00 7.23 -21.56
CA PRO A 128 0.71 7.17 -22.82
C PRO A 128 1.77 8.28 -22.80
N ASP A 129 3.02 7.92 -23.02
CA ASP A 129 4.07 8.90 -23.32
C ASP A 129 3.61 9.71 -24.54
N SER A 130 3.38 11.02 -24.35
CA SER A 130 3.04 12.02 -25.38
C SER A 130 1.67 11.93 -26.10
N ALA A 131 0.93 13.04 -26.02
CA ALA A 131 -0.01 13.56 -27.02
C ALA A 131 -1.15 12.62 -27.50
N MET A 132 -2.12 12.35 -26.63
CA MET A 132 -3.50 12.22 -27.13
C MET A 132 -4.14 13.61 -27.20
N THR A 133 -3.87 14.35 -28.28
CA THR A 133 -4.75 15.45 -28.69
C THR A 133 -6.08 14.81 -29.08
N VAL A 134 -7.03 14.79 -28.15
CA VAL A 134 -8.43 14.53 -28.47
C VAL A 134 -8.92 15.76 -29.22
N GLU A 135 -8.77 15.76 -30.55
CA GLU A 135 -9.51 16.67 -31.39
C GLU A 135 -10.98 16.25 -31.31
N MET A 136 -11.76 16.99 -30.50
CA MET A 136 -13.20 16.97 -30.63
C MET A 136 -13.56 17.51 -32.01
N VAL A 137 -13.73 16.62 -32.99
CA VAL A 137 -14.40 16.97 -34.24
C VAL A 137 -15.88 17.14 -33.89
N GLY A 138 -16.23 18.35 -33.45
CA GLY A 138 -17.60 18.80 -33.32
C GLY A 138 -18.26 18.73 -34.69
N SER A 139 -18.97 17.63 -34.95
CA SER A 139 -19.87 17.53 -36.09
C SER A 139 -21.01 18.51 -35.88
N SER A 140 -20.87 19.72 -36.44
CA SER A 140 -21.96 20.66 -36.61
C SER A 140 -22.91 20.10 -37.67
N VAL A 141 -23.83 19.23 -37.24
CA VAL A 141 -24.92 18.72 -38.06
C VAL A 141 -26.19 19.43 -37.61
N TYR A 142 -26.52 20.49 -38.36
CA TYR A 142 -27.83 21.04 -38.67
C TYR A 142 -28.88 21.23 -37.56
N LEU A 143 -29.31 22.49 -37.42
CA LEU A 143 -30.73 22.85 -37.44
C LEU A 143 -30.88 24.27 -38.04
N ALA A 144 -30.88 24.30 -39.38
CA ALA A 144 -31.45 25.39 -40.16
C ALA A 144 -32.70 24.84 -40.86
N CYS A 145 -33.85 25.02 -40.22
CA CYS A 145 -35.22 24.99 -40.76
C CYS A 145 -36.07 25.59 -39.63
N GLY A 146 -36.83 26.67 -39.77
CA GLY A 146 -37.18 27.56 -40.86
C GLY A 146 -38.16 28.57 -40.28
#